data_AF-A0A9E6FCE9-F1
#
_entry.id   AF-A0A9E6FCE9-F1
#
_cell.length_a   1.000
_cell.length_b   1.000
_cell.length_c   1.000
_cell.angle_alpha   90.00
_cell.angle_beta   90.00
_cell.angle_gamma   90.00
#
_symmetry.space_group_name_H-M   'P 1'
#
loop_
_entity.id
_entity.type
_entity.pdbx_description
1 polymer ?
#
loop_
_entity_poly.entity_id
_entity_poly.type
_entity_poly.pdbx_seq_one_letter_code
_entity_poly.pdbx_strand_id
1 'polypeptide(L)'
;MPLDEIDSFESGDAGADNSPEISEKFKEAAKKAAAGVKGTKRDEAKAKKYDFLLSAFLVKIILDKKYDSLLKQIFSVMDKGYPSNFILGILSLVYEPISLKMREVLTAKELYSLQIPKNTEKLELHNSDLSDDIKKRINYWIEDIIDTIVLEPSSVYTKRILGLINDDEEVEKFISDIFVFFFEDLNFIVSEKRANSFAKFIVGEVKKVIFSLEIEEI
;
A
#
# COMPACT_ATOMS: atom_id res chain seq x y z
N MET A 1 34.19 26.74 19.68
CA MET A 1 35.22 25.78 19.21
C MET A 1 36.52 26.19 19.86
N PRO A 2 37.21 25.29 20.59
CA PRO A 2 37.91 24.09 20.06
C PRO A 2 37.54 22.81 20.86
N LEU A 3 37.66 21.54 20.44
CA LEU A 3 38.65 20.73 19.70
C LEU A 3 39.97 20.38 20.44
N ASP A 4 39.96 20.28 21.78
CA ASP A 4 41.14 19.85 22.58
C ASP A 4 40.79 18.87 23.73
N GLU A 5 40.03 17.80 23.49
CA GLU A 5 39.81 16.73 24.51
C GLU A 5 39.92 15.30 23.93
N ILE A 6 40.82 15.08 22.97
CA ILE A 6 41.21 13.72 22.58
C ILE A 6 42.73 13.69 22.42
N ASP A 7 43.45 13.85 23.53
CA ASP A 7 44.84 13.39 23.61
C ASP A 7 45.22 13.12 25.07
N SER A 8 44.85 11.93 25.55
CA SER A 8 45.49 11.33 26.74
C SER A 8 45.12 9.85 26.82
N PHE A 9 45.74 9.01 26.00
CA PHE A 9 46.06 7.64 26.41
C PHE A 9 47.20 7.09 25.56
N GLU A 10 48.42 7.55 25.84
CA GLU A 10 49.61 6.81 25.47
C GLU A 10 49.86 5.68 26.49
N SER A 11 50.10 4.49 25.95
CA SER A 11 51.10 3.54 26.42
C SER A 11 50.76 2.69 27.65
N GLY A 12 49.91 1.68 27.43
CA GLY A 12 49.91 0.43 28.18
C GLY A 12 50.00 -0.75 27.22
N ASP A 13 51.22 -1.23 26.98
CA ASP A 13 51.47 -2.52 26.32
C ASP A 13 50.96 -3.64 27.22
N ALA A 14 49.80 -4.20 26.89
CA ALA A 14 49.25 -5.39 27.50
C ALA A 14 48.38 -6.14 26.50
N GLY A 15 48.95 -7.20 25.93
CA GLY A 15 48.19 -8.37 25.49
C GLY A 15 47.38 -8.17 24.22
N ALA A 16 47.98 -8.57 23.10
CA ALA A 16 47.24 -9.07 21.97
C ALA A 16 46.34 -10.24 22.41
N ASP A 17 45.08 -9.96 22.73
CA ASP A 17 44.00 -10.94 22.71
C ASP A 17 42.93 -10.47 21.72
N ASN A 18 43.36 -10.32 20.47
CA ASN A 18 42.45 -10.21 19.33
C ASN A 18 41.85 -11.59 19.08
N SER A 19 40.84 -11.95 19.90
CA SER A 19 40.00 -13.10 19.63
C SER A 19 39.40 -12.94 18.22
N PRO A 20 39.66 -13.88 17.28
CA PRO A 20 39.10 -13.84 15.93
C PRO A 20 37.56 -13.81 15.94
N GLU A 21 36.96 -14.28 17.02
CA GLU A 21 35.52 -14.30 17.28
C GLU A 21 34.90 -12.90 17.44
N ILE A 22 35.64 -11.93 18.02
CA ILE A 22 35.15 -10.54 18.19
C ILE A 22 35.21 -9.80 16.84
N SER A 23 36.26 -10.02 16.05
CA SER A 23 36.39 -9.49 14.69
C SER A 23 35.35 -10.08 13.73
N GLU A 24 35.00 -11.36 13.87
CA GLU A 24 33.92 -11.97 13.08
C GLU A 24 32.54 -11.44 13.47
N LYS A 25 32.22 -11.34 14.76
CA LYS A 25 30.95 -10.73 15.24
C LYS A 25 30.80 -9.29 14.78
N PHE A 26 31.89 -8.50 14.76
CA PHE A 26 31.85 -7.12 14.27
C PHE A 26 31.69 -7.04 12.76
N LYS A 27 32.34 -7.92 11.98
CA LYS A 27 32.14 -8.02 10.52
C LYS A 27 30.74 -8.50 10.16
N GLU A 28 30.17 -9.40 10.94
CA GLU A 28 28.80 -9.90 10.76
C GLU A 28 27.77 -8.81 11.12
N ALA A 29 27.96 -8.09 12.22
CA ALA A 29 27.16 -6.93 12.59
C ALA A 29 27.27 -5.79 11.56
N ALA A 30 28.46 -5.52 11.03
CA ALA A 30 28.68 -4.53 9.98
C ALA A 30 28.06 -4.95 8.64
N LYS A 31 28.12 -6.24 8.29
CA LYS A 31 27.41 -6.79 7.11
C LYS A 31 25.90 -6.71 7.29
N LYS A 32 25.37 -6.99 8.48
CA LYS A 32 23.94 -6.88 8.82
C LYS A 32 23.49 -5.41 8.79
N ALA A 33 24.29 -4.49 9.32
CA ALA A 33 24.04 -3.05 9.26
C ALA A 33 24.11 -2.52 7.81
N ALA A 34 25.11 -2.91 7.03
CA ALA A 34 25.23 -2.52 5.62
C ALA A 34 24.12 -3.13 4.74
N ALA A 35 23.67 -4.35 5.04
CA ALA A 35 22.50 -4.96 4.41
C ALA A 35 21.21 -4.19 4.78
N GLY A 36 21.06 -3.78 6.05
CA GLY A 36 19.98 -2.91 6.50
C GLY A 36 19.98 -1.54 5.82
N VAL A 37 21.15 -0.93 5.61
CA VAL A 37 21.33 0.35 4.89
C VAL A 37 21.08 0.21 3.39
N LYS A 38 21.42 -0.92 2.77
CA LYS A 38 21.10 -1.20 1.35
C LYS A 38 19.61 -1.50 1.15
N GLY A 39 18.97 -2.20 2.08
CA GLY A 39 17.53 -2.44 2.08
C GLY A 39 16.76 -1.12 2.16
N THR A 40 17.06 -0.28 3.16
CA THR A 40 16.42 1.03 3.34
C THR A 40 16.56 1.96 2.14
N LYS A 41 17.73 2.04 1.48
CA LYS A 41 17.88 2.82 0.24
C LYS A 41 17.04 2.30 -0.93
N ARG A 42 16.85 0.98 -1.02
CA ARG A 42 16.01 0.36 -2.06
C ARG A 42 14.54 0.64 -1.80
N ASP A 43 14.12 0.57 -0.54
CA ASP A 43 12.75 0.84 -0.11
C ASP A 43 12.40 2.33 -0.30
N GLU A 44 13.32 3.25 0.02
CA GLU A 44 13.15 4.69 -0.27
C GLU A 44 13.00 4.99 -1.77
N ALA A 45 13.80 4.35 -2.63
CA ALA A 45 13.73 4.57 -4.07
C ALA A 45 12.39 4.08 -4.64
N LYS A 46 11.86 2.97 -4.13
CA LYS A 46 10.54 2.45 -4.49
C LYS A 46 9.42 3.35 -3.98
N ALA A 47 9.44 3.75 -2.71
CA ALA A 47 8.45 4.67 -2.14
C ALA A 47 8.34 5.96 -2.98
N LYS A 48 9.48 6.58 -3.32
CA LYS A 48 9.53 7.75 -4.20
C LYS A 48 8.91 7.51 -5.58
N LYS A 49 9.08 6.30 -6.14
CA LYS A 49 8.46 5.93 -7.42
C LYS A 49 6.93 5.91 -7.30
N TYR A 50 6.38 5.38 -6.20
CA TYR A 50 4.93 5.35 -5.99
C TYR A 50 4.36 6.72 -5.64
N ASP A 51 5.10 7.57 -4.92
CA ASP A 51 4.71 8.96 -4.69
C ASP A 51 4.63 9.75 -6.00
N PHE A 52 5.62 9.56 -6.88
CA PHE A 52 5.59 10.15 -8.22
C PHE A 52 4.43 9.61 -9.06
N LEU A 53 4.15 8.31 -8.96
CA LEU A 53 3.05 7.69 -9.68
C LEU A 53 1.69 8.20 -9.19
N LEU A 54 1.50 8.23 -7.87
CA LEU A 54 0.29 8.75 -7.24
C LEU A 54 0.08 10.21 -7.62
N SER A 55 1.09 11.07 -7.45
CA SER A 55 0.97 12.49 -7.83
C SER A 55 0.63 12.68 -9.31
N ALA A 56 1.25 11.91 -10.22
CA ALA A 56 0.93 11.97 -11.65
C ALA A 56 -0.53 11.59 -11.96
N PHE A 57 -1.09 10.61 -11.24
CA PHE A 57 -2.50 10.23 -11.38
C PHE A 57 -3.44 11.20 -10.68
N LEU A 58 -3.08 11.71 -9.51
CA LEU A 58 -3.87 12.70 -8.77
C LEU A 58 -4.10 13.97 -9.58
N VAL A 59 -3.09 14.46 -10.30
CA VAL A 59 -3.28 15.60 -11.21
C VAL A 59 -4.40 15.33 -12.22
N LYS A 60 -4.46 14.12 -12.79
CA LYS A 60 -5.50 13.76 -13.74
C LYS A 60 -6.87 13.59 -13.07
N ILE A 61 -6.91 12.99 -11.88
CA ILE A 61 -8.13 12.80 -11.09
C ILE A 61 -8.71 14.15 -10.67
N ILE A 62 -7.88 15.09 -10.23
CA ILE A 62 -8.30 16.45 -9.80
C ILE A 62 -8.84 17.27 -10.98
N LEU A 63 -8.28 17.09 -12.18
CA LEU A 63 -8.74 17.81 -13.37
C LEU A 63 -10.05 17.25 -13.93
N ASP A 64 -10.39 16.00 -13.61
CA ASP A 64 -11.61 15.35 -14.04
C ASP A 64 -12.69 15.40 -12.94
N LYS A 65 -13.67 16.28 -13.16
CA LYS A 65 -14.80 16.52 -12.25
C LYS A 65 -15.60 15.25 -11.90
N LYS A 66 -15.49 14.19 -12.71
CA LYS A 66 -16.09 12.89 -12.40
C LYS A 66 -15.71 12.42 -11.00
N TYR A 67 -14.47 12.70 -10.56
CA TYR A 67 -13.90 12.19 -9.32
C TYR A 67 -13.97 13.17 -8.13
N ASP A 68 -14.62 14.33 -8.28
CA ASP A 68 -14.68 15.38 -7.24
C ASP A 68 -15.16 14.85 -5.88
N SER A 69 -16.13 13.92 -5.89
CA SER A 69 -16.69 13.31 -4.68
C SER A 69 -15.67 12.47 -3.90
N LEU A 70 -14.61 11.98 -4.55
CA LEU A 70 -13.58 11.15 -3.94
C LEU A 70 -12.42 11.97 -3.38
N LEU A 71 -12.19 13.19 -3.87
CA LEU A 71 -11.01 14.00 -3.54
C LEU A 71 -10.83 14.21 -2.04
N LYS A 72 -11.93 14.47 -1.32
CA LYS A 72 -11.90 14.65 0.14
C LYS A 72 -11.28 13.44 0.85
N GLN A 73 -11.66 12.25 0.44
CA GLN A 73 -11.23 11.02 1.09
C GLN A 73 -9.81 10.63 0.70
N ILE A 74 -9.46 10.84 -0.57
CA ILE A 74 -8.10 10.69 -1.06
C ILE A 74 -7.14 11.55 -0.22
N PHE A 75 -7.45 12.83 -0.02
CA PHE A 75 -6.59 13.70 0.79
C PHE A 75 -6.59 13.31 2.27
N SER A 76 -7.73 12.86 2.83
CA SER A 76 -7.80 12.39 4.22
C SER A 76 -6.81 11.24 4.47
N VAL A 77 -6.83 10.19 3.64
CA VAL A 77 -5.93 9.05 3.83
C VAL A 77 -4.47 9.42 3.54
N MET A 78 -4.21 10.37 2.64
CA MET A 78 -2.86 10.89 2.43
C MET A 78 -2.34 11.64 3.66
N ASP A 79 -3.17 12.50 4.27
CA ASP A 79 -2.82 13.28 5.46
C ASP A 79 -2.58 12.40 6.68
N LYS A 80 -3.27 11.24 6.78
CA LYS A 80 -3.00 10.20 7.78
C LYS A 80 -1.73 9.38 7.52
N GLY A 81 -1.10 9.56 6.36
CA GLY A 81 0.14 8.90 6.01
C GLY A 81 -0.04 7.45 5.54
N TYR A 82 -1.21 7.10 4.99
CA TYR A 82 -1.36 5.84 4.26
C TYR A 82 -0.38 5.82 3.08
N PRO A 83 0.33 4.70 2.85
CA PRO A 83 1.32 4.64 1.77
C PRO A 83 0.72 4.81 0.38
N SER A 84 1.45 5.47 -0.52
CA SER A 84 0.97 5.84 -1.86
C SER A 84 0.55 4.65 -2.72
N ASN A 85 1.29 3.53 -2.68
CA ASN A 85 0.92 2.29 -3.36
C ASN A 85 -0.37 1.67 -2.82
N PHE A 86 -0.59 1.70 -1.50
CA PHE A 86 -1.84 1.23 -0.92
C PHE A 86 -3.04 2.08 -1.38
N ILE A 87 -2.89 3.41 -1.40
CA ILE A 87 -3.88 4.35 -1.95
C ILE A 87 -4.13 4.06 -3.43
N LEU A 88 -3.08 3.81 -4.22
CA LEU A 88 -3.21 3.42 -5.63
C LEU A 88 -4.00 2.12 -5.81
N GLY A 89 -3.75 1.10 -4.97
CA GLY A 89 -4.51 -0.15 -4.98
C GLY A 89 -6.01 0.09 -4.77
N ILE A 90 -6.37 0.95 -3.82
CA ILE A 90 -7.76 1.32 -3.56
C ILE A 90 -8.35 2.06 -4.78
N LEU A 91 -7.66 3.06 -5.32
CA LEU A 91 -8.11 3.84 -6.48
C LEU A 91 -8.23 3.04 -7.78
N SER A 92 -7.56 1.89 -7.87
CA SER A 92 -7.50 1.09 -9.09
C SER A 92 -8.91 0.70 -9.58
N LEU A 93 -9.89 0.51 -8.68
CA LEU A 93 -11.26 0.13 -9.01
C LEU A 93 -11.91 1.09 -10.01
N VAL A 94 -11.75 2.38 -9.77
CA VAL A 94 -12.50 3.47 -10.43
C VAL A 94 -11.67 4.23 -11.46
N TYR A 95 -10.35 4.04 -11.45
CA TYR A 95 -9.42 4.68 -12.36
C TYR A 95 -8.52 3.64 -13.05
N GLU A 96 -9.02 3.12 -14.17
CA GLU A 96 -8.38 2.05 -14.96
C GLU A 96 -6.87 2.25 -15.22
N PRO A 97 -6.37 3.47 -15.56
CA PRO A 97 -4.94 3.64 -15.78
C PRO A 97 -4.07 3.27 -14.57
N ILE A 98 -4.59 3.39 -13.35
CA ILE A 98 -3.88 2.94 -12.14
C ILE A 98 -3.80 1.41 -12.13
N SER A 99 -4.91 0.70 -12.33
CA SER A 99 -4.91 -0.78 -12.33
C SER A 99 -4.00 -1.35 -13.42
N LEU A 100 -4.05 -0.80 -14.65
CA LEU A 100 -3.16 -1.20 -15.74
C LEU A 100 -1.69 -0.97 -15.38
N LYS A 101 -1.36 0.22 -14.84
CA LYS A 101 0.03 0.54 -14.50
C LYS A 101 0.55 -0.29 -13.34
N MET A 102 -0.30 -0.57 -12.36
CA MET A 102 0.02 -1.46 -11.25
C MET A 102 0.29 -2.86 -11.77
N ARG A 103 -0.60 -3.46 -12.57
CA ARG A 103 -0.43 -4.82 -13.09
C ARG A 103 0.79 -4.98 -14.00
N GLU A 104 1.09 -3.95 -14.81
CA GLU A 104 2.32 -3.88 -15.61
C GLU A 104 3.58 -3.92 -14.73
N VAL A 105 3.59 -3.17 -13.63
CA VAL A 105 4.80 -2.94 -12.81
C VAL A 105 4.98 -3.97 -11.70
N LEU A 106 3.88 -4.48 -11.15
CA LEU A 106 3.84 -5.22 -9.89
C LEU A 106 3.72 -6.74 -10.09
N THR A 107 2.90 -7.19 -11.03
CA THR A 107 2.41 -8.58 -10.98
C THR A 107 2.61 -9.37 -12.27
N ALA A 108 2.97 -8.71 -13.38
CA ALA A 108 3.00 -9.34 -14.72
C ALA A 108 1.71 -10.12 -15.06
N LYS A 109 0.59 -9.75 -14.40
CA LYS A 109 -0.73 -10.34 -14.59
C LYS A 109 -1.37 -9.79 -15.86
N GLU A 110 -2.40 -10.49 -16.35
CA GLU A 110 -3.18 -10.05 -17.50
C GLU A 110 -3.67 -8.60 -17.32
N LEU A 111 -3.43 -7.80 -18.36
CA LEU A 111 -4.02 -6.48 -18.50
C LEU A 111 -5.48 -6.69 -18.91
N TYR A 112 -6.40 -6.19 -18.08
CA TYR A 112 -7.83 -6.31 -18.32
C TYR A 112 -8.41 -4.92 -18.50
N SER A 113 -9.11 -4.70 -19.62
CA SER A 113 -9.79 -3.44 -19.88
C SER A 113 -11.12 -3.38 -19.14
N LEU A 114 -11.41 -2.25 -18.53
CA LEU A 114 -12.54 -2.01 -17.62
C LEU A 114 -13.81 -1.60 -18.39
N GLN A 115 -14.16 -2.36 -19.44
CA GLN A 115 -15.34 -2.07 -20.25
C GLN A 115 -16.55 -2.88 -19.76
N ILE A 116 -17.09 -2.44 -18.62
CA ILE A 116 -18.34 -3.00 -18.08
C ILE A 116 -19.50 -2.16 -18.60
N PRO A 117 -20.50 -2.77 -19.28
CA PRO A 117 -21.68 -2.05 -19.74
C PRO A 117 -22.41 -1.42 -18.56
N LYS A 118 -22.80 -0.15 -18.71
CA LYS A 118 -23.65 0.55 -17.74
C LYS A 118 -25.10 0.14 -17.93
N ASN A 119 -25.85 0.01 -16.85
CA ASN A 119 -27.29 -0.18 -16.97
C ASN A 119 -27.95 1.08 -17.54
N THR A 120 -29.03 0.89 -18.29
CA THR A 120 -29.82 2.03 -18.81
C THR A 120 -30.56 2.75 -17.69
N GLU A 121 -30.97 2.02 -16.66
CA GLU A 121 -31.73 2.52 -15.51
C GLU A 121 -30.94 2.32 -14.21
N LYS A 122 -31.28 3.11 -13.18
CA LYS A 122 -30.72 2.93 -11.84
C LYS A 122 -31.34 1.71 -11.17
N LEU A 123 -30.51 0.72 -10.82
CA LEU A 123 -30.95 -0.52 -10.18
C LEU A 123 -30.47 -0.58 -8.73
N GLU A 124 -31.29 -1.06 -7.81
CA GLU A 124 -30.80 -1.44 -6.48
C GLU A 124 -29.88 -2.66 -6.61
N LEU A 125 -28.71 -2.62 -5.98
CA LEU A 125 -27.78 -3.73 -6.05
C LEU A 125 -28.30 -4.91 -5.22
N HIS A 126 -28.64 -6.05 -5.82
CA HIS A 126 -28.81 -7.33 -5.12
C HIS A 126 -27.72 -8.33 -5.49
N ASN A 127 -27.48 -9.33 -4.62
CA ASN A 127 -26.38 -10.30 -4.83
C ASN A 127 -26.54 -11.14 -6.12
N SER A 128 -27.78 -11.28 -6.61
CA SER A 128 -28.13 -11.94 -7.87
C SER A 128 -27.77 -11.12 -9.12
N ASP A 129 -27.51 -9.82 -8.97
CA ASP A 129 -27.52 -8.86 -10.08
C ASP A 129 -26.11 -8.54 -10.59
N LEU A 130 -25.09 -9.15 -9.99
CA LEU A 130 -23.70 -8.99 -10.40
C LEU A 130 -23.42 -9.90 -11.60
N SER A 131 -23.16 -9.29 -12.76
CA SER A 131 -22.57 -10.00 -13.89
C SER A 131 -21.19 -10.56 -13.52
N ASP A 132 -20.76 -11.59 -14.24
CA ASP A 132 -19.46 -12.21 -13.97
C ASP A 132 -18.29 -11.25 -14.22
N ASP A 133 -18.45 -10.28 -15.14
CA ASP A 133 -17.48 -9.21 -15.37
C ASP A 133 -17.32 -8.29 -14.15
N ILE A 134 -18.43 -7.92 -13.49
CA ILE A 134 -18.37 -7.08 -12.27
C ILE A 134 -17.70 -7.86 -11.14
N LYS A 135 -18.09 -9.14 -10.93
CA LYS A 135 -17.45 -9.99 -9.91
C LYS A 135 -15.95 -10.14 -10.17
N LYS A 136 -15.58 -10.40 -11.42
CA LYS A 136 -14.18 -10.52 -11.84
C LYS A 136 -13.42 -9.21 -11.59
N ARG A 137 -14.01 -8.06 -11.92
CA ARG A 137 -13.40 -6.75 -11.66
C ARG A 137 -13.16 -6.50 -10.18
N ILE A 138 -14.13 -6.82 -9.33
CA ILE A 138 -14.02 -6.67 -7.88
C ILE A 138 -12.94 -7.59 -7.32
N ASN A 139 -12.89 -8.85 -7.76
CA ASN A 139 -11.82 -9.78 -7.34
C ASN A 139 -10.44 -9.26 -7.73
N TYR A 140 -10.30 -8.75 -8.96
CA TYR A 140 -9.06 -8.10 -9.41
C TYR A 140 -8.71 -6.86 -8.61
N TRP A 141 -9.70 -6.10 -8.14
CA TRP A 141 -9.44 -4.96 -7.28
C TRP A 141 -8.93 -5.39 -5.89
N ILE A 142 -9.54 -6.42 -5.30
CA ILE A 142 -9.07 -7.00 -4.03
C ILE A 142 -7.62 -7.48 -4.19
N GLU A 143 -7.31 -8.17 -5.29
CA GLU A 143 -5.94 -8.57 -5.61
C GLU A 143 -5.00 -7.37 -5.76
N ASP A 144 -5.41 -6.31 -6.48
CA ASP A 144 -4.59 -5.11 -6.65
C ASP A 144 -4.23 -4.49 -5.28
N ILE A 145 -5.19 -4.42 -4.34
CA ILE A 145 -4.93 -3.94 -2.97
C ILE A 145 -3.94 -4.86 -2.26
N ILE A 146 -4.19 -6.18 -2.27
CA ILE A 146 -3.33 -7.16 -1.59
C ILE A 146 -1.90 -7.14 -2.16
N ASP A 147 -1.77 -7.08 -3.48
CA ASP A 147 -0.48 -7.09 -4.17
C ASP A 147 0.36 -5.85 -3.79
N THR A 148 -0.26 -4.70 -3.48
CA THR A 148 0.48 -3.51 -2.99
C THR A 148 1.15 -3.75 -1.63
N ILE A 149 0.64 -4.70 -0.86
CA ILE A 149 1.17 -5.05 0.45
C ILE A 149 2.23 -6.15 0.29
N VAL A 150 1.93 -7.18 -0.48
CA VAL A 150 2.80 -8.36 -0.65
C VAL A 150 4.09 -8.00 -1.40
N LEU A 151 4.05 -7.06 -2.34
CA LEU A 151 5.22 -6.71 -3.17
C LEU A 151 6.17 -5.70 -2.52
N GLU A 152 5.74 -5.12 -1.39
CA GLU A 152 6.57 -4.32 -0.51
C GLU A 152 6.58 -4.88 0.92
N PRO A 153 7.06 -6.13 1.13
CA PRO A 153 7.21 -6.68 2.47
C PRO A 153 8.47 -6.06 3.06
N SER A 154 8.38 -4.80 3.48
CA SER A 154 9.28 -4.27 4.49
C SER A 154 8.49 -4.24 5.78
N SER A 155 9.08 -4.79 6.85
CA SER A 155 8.46 -4.79 8.17
C SER A 155 8.01 -3.41 8.64
N VAL A 156 8.64 -2.33 8.17
CA VAL A 156 8.23 -0.95 8.46
C VAL A 156 6.95 -0.56 7.73
N TYR A 157 6.86 -0.89 6.44
CA TYR A 157 5.70 -0.61 5.60
C TYR A 157 4.45 -1.37 6.07
N THR A 158 4.58 -2.68 6.26
CA THR A 158 3.47 -3.55 6.69
C THR A 158 2.99 -3.18 8.10
N LYS A 159 3.90 -2.92 9.05
CA LYS A 159 3.54 -2.44 10.40
C LYS A 159 2.86 -1.07 10.38
N ARG A 160 3.29 -0.15 9.51
CA ARG A 160 2.64 1.15 9.36
C ARG A 160 1.21 0.99 8.89
N ILE A 161 0.98 0.18 7.85
CA ILE A 161 -0.38 -0.11 7.37
C ILE A 161 -1.20 -0.75 8.48
N LEU A 162 -0.68 -1.78 9.15
CA LEU A 162 -1.41 -2.46 10.21
C LEU A 162 -1.80 -1.51 11.36
N GLY A 163 -0.88 -0.63 11.78
CA GLY A 163 -1.16 0.41 12.78
C GLY A 163 -2.29 1.33 12.33
N LEU A 164 -2.17 1.91 11.13
CA LEU A 164 -3.19 2.81 10.58
C LEU A 164 -4.57 2.15 10.42
N ILE A 165 -4.63 0.89 9.98
CA ILE A 165 -5.89 0.17 9.82
C ILE A 165 -6.51 -0.25 11.19
N ASN A 166 -5.70 -0.42 12.23
CA ASN A 166 -6.23 -0.74 13.57
C ASN A 166 -6.69 0.51 14.33
N ASP A 167 -6.07 1.66 14.06
CA ASP A 167 -6.32 2.90 14.80
C ASP A 167 -7.37 3.80 14.14
N ASP A 168 -7.71 3.56 12.86
CA ASP A 168 -8.56 4.46 12.08
C ASP A 168 -9.55 3.73 11.13
N GLU A 169 -10.80 4.22 11.09
CA GLU A 169 -11.85 3.78 10.17
C GLU A 169 -11.82 4.55 8.83
N GLU A 170 -10.94 5.55 8.67
CA GLU A 170 -10.85 6.37 7.44
C GLU A 170 -10.59 5.52 6.18
N VAL A 171 -9.77 4.48 6.29
CA VAL A 171 -9.54 3.55 5.17
C VAL A 171 -10.80 2.74 4.83
N GLU A 172 -11.58 2.31 5.82
CA GLU A 172 -12.85 1.61 5.58
C GLU A 172 -13.82 2.55 4.85
N LYS A 173 -13.89 3.80 5.30
CA LYS A 173 -14.72 4.81 4.66
C LYS A 173 -14.25 5.10 3.23
N PHE A 174 -12.95 5.22 2.99
CA PHE A 174 -12.40 5.44 1.66
C PHE A 174 -12.69 4.27 0.71
N ILE A 175 -12.51 3.02 1.16
CA ILE A 175 -12.86 1.83 0.38
C ILE A 175 -14.37 1.77 0.11
N SER A 176 -15.19 2.12 1.09
CA SER A 176 -16.66 2.19 0.96
C SER A 176 -17.08 3.21 -0.11
N ASP A 177 -16.53 4.42 -0.06
CA ASP A 177 -16.84 5.49 -1.02
C ASP A 177 -16.38 5.13 -2.44
N ILE A 178 -15.23 4.48 -2.59
CA ILE A 178 -14.74 3.96 -3.87
C ILE A 178 -15.67 2.87 -4.43
N PHE A 179 -16.15 1.99 -3.56
CA PHE A 179 -17.10 0.94 -3.95
C PHE A 179 -18.44 1.53 -4.41
N VAL A 180 -18.98 2.49 -3.65
CA VAL A 180 -20.21 3.20 -4.03
C VAL A 180 -20.03 3.89 -5.37
N PHE A 181 -18.95 4.67 -5.53
CA PHE A 181 -18.66 5.39 -6.76
C PHE A 181 -18.58 4.47 -7.99
N PHE A 182 -17.92 3.32 -7.85
CA PHE A 182 -17.81 2.33 -8.92
C PHE A 182 -19.20 1.83 -9.38
N PHE A 183 -20.07 1.50 -8.42
CA PHE A 183 -21.41 1.02 -8.74
C PHE A 183 -22.32 2.13 -9.26
N GLU A 184 -22.19 3.35 -8.75
CA GLU A 184 -22.92 4.51 -9.28
C GLU A 184 -22.56 4.79 -10.75
N ASP A 185 -21.29 4.65 -11.13
CA ASP A 185 -20.84 4.79 -12.52
C ASP A 185 -21.47 3.74 -13.44
N LEU A 186 -21.86 2.58 -12.89
CA LEU A 186 -22.57 1.49 -13.56
C LEU A 186 -24.11 1.59 -13.46
N ASN A 187 -24.64 2.68 -12.89
CA ASN A 187 -26.06 2.89 -12.58
C ASN A 187 -26.63 1.87 -11.57
N PHE A 188 -25.86 1.50 -10.56
CA PHE A 188 -26.37 0.78 -9.39
C PHE A 188 -26.47 1.70 -8.17
N ILE A 189 -27.46 1.43 -7.33
CA ILE A 189 -27.64 2.05 -6.01
C ILE A 189 -27.15 1.05 -4.97
N VAL A 190 -26.15 1.44 -4.20
CA VAL A 190 -25.58 0.63 -3.12
C VAL A 190 -25.98 1.22 -1.79
N SER A 191 -26.54 0.40 -0.90
CA SER A 191 -26.83 0.85 0.45
C SER A 191 -25.54 1.04 1.25
N GLU A 192 -25.52 2.06 2.10
CA GLU A 192 -24.38 2.36 2.99
C GLU A 192 -23.95 1.13 3.80
N LYS A 193 -24.91 0.38 4.35
CA LYS A 193 -24.64 -0.86 5.10
C LYS A 193 -23.86 -1.88 4.27
N ARG A 194 -24.20 -2.03 3.00
CA ARG A 194 -23.51 -2.98 2.10
C ARG A 194 -22.11 -2.48 1.75
N ALA A 195 -21.97 -1.21 1.38
CA ALA A 195 -20.67 -0.63 1.08
C ALA A 195 -19.71 -0.75 2.28
N ASN A 196 -20.18 -0.44 3.48
CA ASN A 196 -19.41 -0.56 4.73
C ASN A 196 -19.05 -2.02 5.05
N SER A 197 -19.98 -2.95 4.83
CA SER A 197 -19.71 -4.38 5.03
C SER A 197 -18.66 -4.90 4.05
N PHE A 198 -18.68 -4.40 2.81
CA PHE A 198 -17.69 -4.73 1.79
C PHE A 198 -16.30 -4.15 2.13
N ALA A 199 -16.25 -2.90 2.59
CA ALA A 199 -15.01 -2.28 3.05
C ALA A 199 -14.38 -3.05 4.22
N LYS A 200 -15.19 -3.42 5.22
CA LYS A 200 -14.75 -4.25 6.36
C LYS A 200 -14.22 -5.61 5.93
N PHE A 201 -14.85 -6.23 4.93
CA PHE A 201 -14.36 -7.47 4.35
C PHE A 201 -12.97 -7.29 3.74
N ILE A 202 -12.77 -6.28 2.86
CA ILE A 202 -11.46 -6.00 2.25
C ILE A 202 -10.39 -5.72 3.30
N VAL A 203 -10.70 -4.86 4.26
CA VAL A 203 -9.78 -4.53 5.35
C VAL A 203 -9.43 -5.78 6.16
N GLY A 204 -10.40 -6.66 6.41
CA GLY A 204 -10.17 -7.95 7.05
C GLY A 204 -9.22 -8.86 6.27
N GLU A 205 -9.39 -8.96 4.94
CA GLU A 205 -8.48 -9.73 4.08
C GLU A 205 -7.07 -9.14 4.06
N VAL A 206 -6.95 -7.81 3.97
CA VAL A 206 -5.67 -7.10 4.07
C VAL A 206 -4.97 -7.40 5.40
N LYS A 207 -5.68 -7.34 6.54
CA LYS A 207 -5.12 -7.68 7.85
C LYS A 207 -4.59 -9.12 7.88
N LYS A 208 -5.36 -10.08 7.37
CA LYS A 208 -4.94 -11.50 7.32
C LYS A 208 -3.64 -11.68 6.54
N VAL A 209 -3.51 -11.02 5.38
CA VAL A 209 -2.30 -11.09 4.56
C VAL A 209 -1.11 -10.50 5.31
N ILE A 210 -1.27 -9.33 5.93
CA ILE A 210 -0.19 -8.72 6.72
C ILE A 210 0.26 -9.65 7.85
N PHE A 211 -0.68 -10.23 8.60
CA PHE A 211 -0.35 -11.19 9.66
C PHE A 211 0.39 -12.43 9.14
N SER A 212 0.02 -12.96 7.97
CA SER A 212 0.76 -14.09 7.38
C SER A 212 2.20 -13.71 7.00
N LEU A 213 2.42 -12.51 6.49
CA LEU A 213 3.76 -12.02 6.14
C LEU A 213 4.64 -11.79 7.38
N GLU A 214 4.06 -11.31 8.49
CA GLU A 214 4.81 -11.16 9.75
C GLU A 214 5.21 -12.50 10.38
N ILE A 215 4.42 -13.56 10.21
CA ILE A 215 4.77 -14.92 10.68
C ILE A 215 5.94 -15.50 9.87
N GLU A 216 6.03 -15.20 8.57
CA GLU A 216 7.13 -15.67 7.70
C GLU A 216 8.47 -14.96 7.97
N GLU A 217 8.47 -13.79 8.62
CA GLU A 217 9.70 -13.06 9.00
C GLU A 217 10.34 -13.55 10.32
N ILE A 218 9.69 -14.44 11.09
CA ILE A 218 10.15 -15.00 12.39
C ILE A 218 10.81 -16.37 12.20
#